data_AF-A0AA47P585-F1
#
_entry.id   AF-A0AA47P585-F1
#
_cell.length_a   1.000
_cell.length_b   1.000
_cell.length_c   1.000
_cell.angle_alpha   90.00
_cell.angle_beta   90.00
_cell.angle_gamma   90.00
#
_symmetry.space_group_name_H-M   'P 1'
#
loop_
_entity.id
_entity.type
_entity.pdbx_description
1 polymer ?
#
loop_
_entity_poly.entity_id
_entity_poly.type
_entity_poly.pdbx_seq_one_letter_code
_entity_poly.pdbx_strand_id
1 'polypeptide(L)'
;MLEKMINKRVLKDVEKLSPHHQTSALESYNSVILRFAPKNVVFPFIGMLCRLYLSAIHFNDKADRPQATSASVPVFKVHFPKFK
;
A
#
# COMPACT_ATOMS: atom_id res chain seq x y z
N MET A 1 7.91 -34.94 -1.62
CA MET A 1 7.34 -33.58 -1.80
C MET A 1 8.41 -32.49 -1.72
N LEU A 2 9.40 -32.58 -0.81
CA LEU A 2 10.50 -31.61 -0.70
C LEU A 2 11.49 -31.57 -1.88
N GLU A 3 11.76 -32.68 -2.57
CA GLU A 3 12.76 -32.70 -3.67
C GLU A 3 12.38 -31.82 -4.87
N LYS A 4 11.09 -31.60 -5.12
CA LYS A 4 10.64 -30.70 -6.19
C LYS A 4 10.94 -29.22 -5.90
N MET A 5 11.16 -28.85 -4.64
CA MET A 5 11.46 -27.47 -4.22
C MET A 5 12.93 -27.09 -4.41
N ILE A 6 13.82 -28.03 -4.71
CA ILE A 6 15.27 -27.79 -4.90
C ILE A 6 15.60 -27.59 -6.39
N ASN A 7 14.63 -27.81 -7.28
CA ASN A 7 14.83 -27.63 -8.71
C ASN A 7 15.02 -26.14 -9.03
N LYS A 8 16.21 -25.78 -9.54
CA LYS A 8 16.59 -24.40 -9.88
C LYS A 8 15.59 -23.70 -10.81
N ARG A 9 14.87 -24.44 -11.66
CA ARG A 9 13.79 -23.87 -12.50
C ARG A 9 12.58 -23.47 -11.66
N VAL A 10 12.12 -24.37 -10.79
CA VAL A 10 11.01 -24.10 -9.86
C VAL A 10 11.35 -22.95 -8.93
N LEU A 11 12.58 -22.87 -8.41
CA LEU A 11 13.03 -21.74 -7.58
C LEU A 11 13.04 -20.41 -8.33
N LYS A 12 13.50 -20.37 -9.59
CA LYS A 12 13.46 -19.16 -10.44
C LYS A 12 12.03 -18.74 -10.80
N ASP A 13 11.15 -19.71 -11.01
CA ASP A 13 9.74 -19.42 -11.31
C ASP A 13 9.00 -18.98 -10.03
N VAL A 14 9.34 -19.53 -8.86
CA VAL A 14 8.86 -19.08 -7.54
C VAL A 14 9.38 -17.67 -7.21
N GLU A 15 10.63 -17.37 -7.52
CA GLU A 15 11.21 -16.02 -7.41
C GLU A 15 10.48 -15.01 -8.30
N LYS A 16 10.02 -15.43 -9.49
CA LYS A 16 9.20 -14.62 -10.40
C LYS A 16 7.71 -14.61 -10.08
N LEU A 17 7.21 -15.63 -9.36
CA LEU A 17 5.85 -15.70 -8.83
C LEU A 17 5.68 -14.76 -7.64
N SER A 18 6.76 -14.48 -6.90
CA SER A 18 6.81 -13.32 -6.03
C SER A 18 6.74 -12.11 -6.96
N PRO A 19 5.62 -11.39 -6.98
CA PRO A 19 5.58 -10.19 -7.76
C PRO A 19 6.59 -9.28 -7.08
N HIS A 20 7.72 -9.02 -7.76
CA HIS A 20 8.60 -7.90 -7.48
C HIS A 20 7.86 -6.57 -7.75
N HIS A 21 6.56 -6.52 -7.43
CA HIS A 21 5.78 -5.33 -7.26
C HIS A 21 6.42 -4.59 -6.09
N GLN A 22 7.14 -3.53 -6.42
CA GLN A 22 7.50 -2.41 -5.54
C GLN A 22 6.78 -2.45 -4.18
N THR A 23 7.35 -3.20 -3.22
CA THR A 23 6.90 -3.11 -1.82
C THR A 23 7.17 -1.71 -1.29
N SER A 24 8.07 -0.96 -1.94
CA SER A 24 8.34 0.46 -1.70
C SER A 24 7.10 1.33 -1.49
N ALA A 25 6.01 1.15 -2.26
CA ALA A 25 4.81 1.96 -2.10
C ALA A 25 4.04 1.58 -0.81
N LEU A 26 3.94 0.28 -0.53
CA LEU A 26 3.31 -0.25 0.68
C LEU A 26 4.13 0.10 1.94
N GLU A 27 5.45 -0.05 1.87
CA GLU A 27 6.40 0.32 2.92
C GLU A 27 6.36 1.83 3.17
N SER A 28 6.33 2.65 2.13
CA SER A 28 6.18 4.11 2.25
C SER A 28 4.86 4.47 2.92
N TYR A 29 3.76 3.83 2.54
CA TYR A 29 2.46 4.07 3.18
C TYR A 29 2.47 3.62 4.66
N ASN A 30 3.10 2.49 4.97
CA ASN A 30 3.28 2.02 6.34
C ASN A 30 4.07 3.04 7.19
N SER A 31 5.12 3.66 6.66
CA SER A 31 5.83 4.75 7.35
C SER A 31 4.95 5.97 7.61
N VAL A 32 4.04 6.29 6.68
CA VAL A 32 3.06 7.38 6.89
C VAL A 32 2.07 7.01 7.99
N ILE A 33 1.50 5.80 7.98
CA ILE A 33 0.61 5.33 9.05
C ILE A 33 1.29 5.42 10.42
N LEU A 34 2.55 4.98 10.55
CA LEU A 34 3.30 5.03 11.80
C LEU A 34 3.45 6.45 12.36
N ARG A 35 3.50 7.46 11.49
CA ARG A 35 3.57 8.87 11.90
C ARG A 35 2.25 9.40 12.46
N PHE A 36 1.12 8.89 11.98
CA PHE A 36 -0.21 9.31 12.43
C PHE A 36 -0.78 8.44 13.56
N ALA A 37 -0.42 7.17 13.60
CA ALA A 37 -0.83 6.18 14.59
C ALA A 37 0.38 5.35 15.05
N PRO A 38 1.20 5.86 15.98
CA PRO A 38 2.32 5.12 16.54
C PRO A 38 1.86 3.83 17.22
N LYS A 39 2.58 2.73 17.00
CA LYS A 39 2.23 1.39 17.53
C LYS A 39 2.26 1.31 19.06
N ASN A 40 2.97 2.23 19.72
CA ASN A 40 3.13 2.29 21.17
C ASN A 40 2.06 3.15 21.87
N VAL A 41 1.09 3.69 21.13
CA VAL A 41 0.00 4.50 21.69
C VAL A 41 -1.33 3.80 21.42
N VAL A 42 -2.12 3.63 22.48
CA VAL A 42 -3.48 3.06 22.37
C VAL A 42 -4.44 4.17 21.99
N PHE A 43 -5.19 3.95 20.91
CA PHE A 43 -6.25 4.85 20.48
C PHE A 43 -7.59 4.13 20.59
N PRO A 44 -8.67 4.82 21.02
CA PRO A 44 -10.02 4.33 20.84
C PRO A 44 -10.28 4.02 19.35
N PHE A 45 -11.19 3.09 19.06
CA PHE A 45 -11.49 2.64 17.69
C PHE A 45 -11.72 3.81 16.71
N ILE A 46 -12.55 4.78 17.09
CA ILE A 46 -12.83 5.97 16.29
C ILE A 46 -11.56 6.82 16.08
N GLY A 47 -10.76 6.99 17.13
CA GLY A 47 -9.49 7.72 17.04
C GLY A 47 -8.49 7.05 16.10
N MET A 48 -8.45 5.72 16.07
CA MET A 48 -7.63 4.96 15.12
C MET A 48 -8.15 5.12 13.69
N LEU A 49 -9.46 5.02 13.46
CA LEU A 49 -10.07 5.25 12.14
C LEU A 49 -9.74 6.64 11.59
N CYS A 50 -9.95 7.70 12.38
CA CYS A 50 -9.64 9.07 11.94
C CYS A 50 -8.17 9.24 11.54
N ARG A 51 -7.25 8.62 12.28
CA ARG A 51 -5.81 8.68 11.99
C ARG A 51 -5.44 7.92 10.72
N LEU A 52 -6.06 6.77 10.48
CA LEU A 52 -5.91 6.00 9.23
C LEU A 52 -6.46 6.78 8.02
N TYR A 53 -7.60 7.44 8.15
CA TYR A 53 -8.12 8.31 7.08
C TYR A 53 -7.17 9.48 6.80
N LEU A 54 -6.65 10.12 7.85
CA LEU A 54 -5.70 11.22 7.70
C LEU A 54 -4.39 10.75 7.03
N SER A 55 -3.87 9.57 7.40
CA SER A 55 -2.70 9.00 6.74
C SER A 55 -2.94 8.69 5.26
N ALA A 56 -4.13 8.19 4.91
CA ALA A 56 -4.50 7.91 3.52
C ALA A 56 -4.59 9.18 2.69
N ILE A 57 -5.28 10.22 3.20
CA ILE A 57 -5.37 11.53 2.53
C ILE A 57 -3.98 12.13 2.33
N HIS A 58 -3.12 12.10 3.35
CA HIS A 58 -1.77 12.64 3.28
C HIS A 58 -0.88 11.89 2.28
N PHE A 59 -0.98 10.56 2.25
CA PHE A 59 -0.24 9.75 1.30
C PHE A 59 -0.71 10.00 -0.14
N ASN A 60 -2.02 10.14 -0.35
CA ASN A 60 -2.60 10.42 -1.66
C ASN A 60 -2.24 11.82 -2.18
N ASP A 61 -2.12 12.81 -1.29
CA ASP A 61 -1.69 14.17 -1.61
C ASP A 61 -0.20 14.23 -1.98
N LYS A 62 0.64 13.41 -1.33
CA LYS A 62 2.09 13.36 -1.59
C LYS A 62 2.54 12.34 -2.63
N ALA A 63 1.68 11.44 -3.05
CA ALA A 63 1.93 10.58 -4.20
C ALA A 63 1.70 11.43 -5.45
N ASP A 64 2.77 11.99 -6.00
CA ASP A 64 2.84 12.81 -7.23
C ASP A 64 2.46 12.00 -8.48
N ARG A 65 1.29 11.36 -8.45
CA ARG A 65 0.61 10.74 -9.59
C ARG A 65 -0.26 11.82 -10.21
N PRO A 66 -0.21 12.01 -11.54
CA PRO A 66 -0.98 13.05 -12.22
C PRO A 66 -2.46 12.89 -11.84
N GLN A 67 -2.97 13.83 -11.06
CA GLN A 67 -4.38 13.89 -10.74
C GLN A 67 -5.13 14.08 -12.06
N ALA A 68 -6.15 13.25 -12.30
CA ALA A 68 -7.10 13.53 -13.37
C ALA A 68 -7.94 14.73 -12.93
N THR A 69 -7.48 15.94 -13.24
CA THR A 69 -8.26 17.17 -13.10
C THR A 69 -9.39 17.13 -14.13
N SER A 70 -10.50 16.49 -13.78
CA SER A 70 -11.76 16.77 -14.46
C SER A 70 -12.32 18.07 -13.86
N ALA A 71 -12.55 19.04 -14.74
CA ALA A 71 -12.92 20.40 -14.41
C ALA A 71 -14.00 20.52 -13.31
N SER A 72 -13.74 21.41 -12.36
CA SER A 72 -14.63 22.05 -11.37
C SER A 72 -14.76 21.49 -9.95
N VAL A 73 -14.40 20.23 -9.65
CA VAL A 73 -14.37 19.75 -8.24
C VAL A 73 -13.26 18.71 -8.05
N PRO A 74 -12.37 18.85 -7.05
CA PRO A 74 -11.42 17.79 -6.71
C PRO A 74 -12.20 16.60 -6.12
N VAL A 75 -12.41 15.56 -6.93
CA VAL A 75 -13.05 14.32 -6.51
C VAL A 75 -11.98 13.29 -6.19
N PHE A 76 -11.93 12.81 -4.96
CA PHE A 76 -11.06 11.72 -4.54
C PHE A 76 -11.47 10.43 -5.27
N LYS A 77 -10.66 10.00 -6.26
CA LYS A 77 -10.90 8.74 -6.94
C LYS A 77 -10.29 7.60 -6.11
N VAL A 78 -11.13 6.89 -5.36
CA VAL A 78 -10.74 5.66 -4.68
C VAL A 78 -10.38 4.63 -5.75
N HIS A 79 -9.09 4.36 -5.91
CA HIS A 79 -8.60 3.40 -6.89
C HIS A 79 -8.54 2.02 -6.23
N PHE A 80 -9.51 1.16 -6.54
CA PHE A 80 -9.40 -0.26 -6.21
C PHE A 80 -8.40 -0.92 -7.17
N PRO A 81 -7.47 -1.76 -6.67
CA PRO A 81 -6.59 -2.52 -7.53
C PRO A 81 -7.44 -3.46 -8.39
N LYS A 82 -7.35 -3.32 -9.71
CA LYS A 82 -7.93 -4.29 -10.63
C LYS A 82 -7.06 -5.53 -10.57
N PHE A 83 -7.59 -6.59 -9.98
CA PHE A 83 -7.01 -7.93 -10.12
C PHE A 83 -6.96 -8.28 -11.61
N LYS A 84 -5.78 -8.69 -12.07
CA LYS A 84 -5.54 -9.22 -13.41
C LYS A 84 -4.90 -10.59 -13.27
#